data_AF-A0A2K1R176-F1
#
_entry.id   AF-A0A2K1R176-F1
#
_cell.length_a   1.000
_cell.length_b   1.000
_cell.length_c   1.000
_cell.angle_alpha   90.00
_cell.angle_beta   90.00
_cell.angle_gamma   90.00
#
_symmetry.space_group_name_H-M   'P 1'
#
loop_
_entity.id
_entity.type
_entity.pdbx_description
1 polymer ?
#
loop_
_entity_poly.entity_id
_entity_poly.type
_entity_poly.pdbx_seq_one_letter_code
_entity_poly.pdbx_strand_id
1 'polypeptide(L)'
;MANTCARCSAPATATYAGCHQCPSLDLTTEISTYYCSVYCRQYHRRAHQEKCEAARDRKIFEIVCGVIREAILTYRSHTFEWPLDWPVKRVGSELHYHSDSSRSKKSPTGVSYTLPEWWSKISSQDRESLLSHNICEESLVVADQLFQVMLRHLMPHDTPVLVSSNAVKGMAFMMRAVLPDGNVFGQNSGKFHAVARIKLRSGDEYALDISAAQYGWSDWLLTWDRFCSQRCDYNMGIQTIPQLRRRIEHLYGGNLQPPVLKKQRLMHSRLDAAMRPFFASHPIPTPATSDTKALEDWLDEFLGTWEQNVITLEKLIDPICFAKREDLPTVEQRKAWDEYNGVQTREDFRRAMISSYHREFGVFPNLEEVGRKMAEEGY
;
A
#
# COMPACT_ATOMS: atom_id res chain seq x y z
N MET A 1 -6.09 37.42 -13.08
CA MET A 1 -7.33 37.96 -12.47
C MET A 1 -6.99 38.41 -11.06
N ALA A 2 -7.55 39.52 -10.58
CA ALA A 2 -7.30 39.96 -9.20
C ALA A 2 -8.09 39.08 -8.22
N ASN A 3 -7.45 38.67 -7.12
CA ASN A 3 -8.13 37.91 -6.07
C ASN A 3 -9.09 38.81 -5.29
N THR A 4 -10.29 38.32 -5.00
CA THR A 4 -11.35 39.07 -4.30
C THR A 4 -11.56 38.56 -2.88
N CYS A 5 -11.84 39.48 -1.96
CA CYS A 5 -12.16 39.16 -0.57
C CYS A 5 -13.43 38.34 -0.49
N ALA A 6 -13.37 37.15 0.12
CA ALA A 6 -14.51 36.25 0.27
C ALA A 6 -15.68 36.84 1.09
N ARG A 7 -15.46 37.95 1.81
CA ARG A 7 -16.50 38.64 2.59
C ARG A 7 -17.12 39.83 1.87
N CYS A 8 -16.30 40.76 1.38
CA CYS A 8 -16.75 42.06 0.88
C CYS A 8 -16.44 42.31 -0.59
N SER A 9 -15.88 41.32 -1.29
CA SER A 9 -15.49 41.37 -2.70
C SER A 9 -14.43 42.42 -3.08
N ALA A 10 -13.91 43.18 -2.12
CA ALA A 10 -12.79 44.10 -2.34
C ALA A 10 -11.52 43.35 -2.79
N PRO A 11 -10.59 43.99 -3.52
CA PRO A 11 -9.30 43.39 -3.84
C PRO A 11 -8.59 42.84 -2.60
N ALA A 12 -8.07 41.62 -2.71
CA ALA A 12 -7.48 40.89 -1.59
C ALA A 12 -6.15 40.26 -1.97
N THR A 13 -5.18 40.31 -1.06
CA THR A 13 -3.86 39.67 -1.22
C THR A 13 -3.57 38.67 -0.11
N ALA A 14 -4.20 38.80 1.06
CA ALA A 14 -3.99 37.91 2.18
C ALA A 14 -4.82 36.63 2.05
N THR A 15 -4.18 35.47 2.25
CA THR A 15 -4.84 34.15 2.25
C THR A 15 -5.11 33.65 3.66
N TYR A 16 -6.01 32.66 3.75
CA TYR A 16 -6.11 31.83 4.96
C TYR A 16 -5.05 30.73 4.90
N ALA A 17 -4.07 30.75 5.81
CA ALA A 17 -2.95 29.81 5.83
C ALA A 17 -3.40 28.35 5.75
N GLY A 18 -4.47 28.01 6.47
CA GLY A 18 -4.95 26.63 6.57
C GLY A 18 -5.59 26.04 5.30
N CYS A 19 -5.95 26.84 4.29
CA CYS A 19 -6.46 26.35 3.00
C CYS A 19 -5.72 26.95 1.80
N HIS A 20 -4.54 27.53 2.03
CA HIS A 20 -3.75 28.10 0.96
C HIS A 20 -3.14 26.98 0.11
N GLN A 21 -3.41 27.03 -1.20
CA GLN A 21 -2.97 26.02 -2.17
C GLN A 21 -3.34 24.61 -1.73
N CYS A 22 -4.57 24.44 -1.25
CA CYS A 22 -5.10 23.12 -0.96
C CYS A 22 -5.78 22.55 -2.21
N PRO A 23 -5.79 21.23 -2.40
CA PRO A 23 -6.51 20.62 -3.51
C PRO A 23 -8.03 20.91 -3.46
N SER A 24 -8.59 21.12 -4.63
CA SER A 24 -10.03 21.09 -4.87
C SER A 24 -10.59 19.70 -4.58
N LEU A 25 -11.92 19.57 -4.55
CA LEU A 25 -12.59 18.29 -4.29
C LEU A 25 -12.21 17.22 -5.32
N ASP A 26 -12.06 17.61 -6.59
CA ASP A 26 -11.70 16.72 -7.69
C ASP A 26 -10.18 16.53 -7.88
N LEU A 27 -9.37 17.15 -7.00
CA LEU A 27 -7.90 17.14 -7.02
C LEU A 27 -7.28 17.69 -8.32
N THR A 28 -8.03 18.45 -9.13
CA THR A 28 -7.53 18.98 -10.40
C THR A 28 -7.02 20.42 -10.32
N THR A 29 -7.40 21.14 -9.27
CA THR A 29 -7.07 22.55 -9.09
C THR A 29 -6.70 22.85 -7.65
N GLU A 30 -6.01 23.96 -7.43
CA GLU A 30 -5.78 24.49 -6.10
C GLU A 30 -6.88 25.49 -5.73
N ILE A 31 -7.35 25.43 -4.48
CA ILE A 31 -8.23 26.41 -3.89
C ILE A 31 -7.47 27.26 -2.88
N SER A 32 -7.79 28.54 -2.83
CA SER A 32 -7.32 29.49 -1.81
C SER A 32 -8.44 30.48 -1.51
N THR A 33 -8.65 30.79 -0.23
CA THR A 33 -9.61 31.82 0.19
C THR A 33 -8.86 33.09 0.56
N TYR A 34 -9.24 34.21 -0.08
CA TYR A 34 -8.58 35.50 0.08
C TYR A 34 -9.43 36.48 0.90
N TYR A 35 -8.75 37.36 1.65
CA TYR A 35 -9.36 38.40 2.46
C TYR A 35 -8.60 39.72 2.30
N CYS A 36 -9.32 40.84 2.26
CA CYS A 36 -8.69 42.16 2.22
C CYS A 36 -8.15 42.62 3.60
N SER A 37 -8.60 41.98 4.69
CA SER A 37 -8.19 42.33 6.05
C SER A 37 -8.39 41.16 7.03
N VAL A 38 -7.67 41.23 8.16
CA VAL A 38 -7.83 40.29 9.29
C VAL A 38 -9.27 40.32 9.82
N TYR A 39 -9.92 41.49 9.82
CA TYR A 39 -11.32 41.64 10.23
C TYR A 39 -12.28 40.86 9.30
N CYS A 40 -12.09 40.94 7.99
CA CYS A 40 -12.89 40.16 7.04
C CYS A 40 -12.70 38.65 7.25
N ARG A 41 -11.47 38.22 7.48
CA ARG A 41 -11.11 36.83 7.78
C ARG A 41 -11.75 36.33 9.07
N GLN A 42 -11.64 37.08 10.17
CA GLN A 42 -12.21 36.69 11.47
C GLN A 42 -13.74 36.59 11.41
N TYR A 43 -14.39 37.52 10.72
CA TYR A 43 -15.84 37.51 10.55
C TYR A 43 -16.32 36.31 9.72
N HIS A 44 -15.65 36.01 8.61
CA HIS A 44 -16.00 34.87 7.76
C HIS A 44 -15.58 33.52 8.35
N ARG A 45 -14.78 33.50 9.43
CA ARG A 45 -14.16 32.30 10.01
C ARG A 45 -15.18 31.18 10.24
N ARG A 46 -16.32 31.46 10.86
CA ARG A 46 -17.33 30.43 11.19
C ARG A 46 -17.90 29.75 9.94
N ALA A 47 -18.22 30.52 8.90
CA ALA A 47 -18.75 29.97 7.65
C ALA A 47 -17.68 29.29 6.78
N HIS A 48 -16.41 29.68 6.95
CA HIS A 48 -15.28 29.13 6.19
C HIS A 48 -14.66 27.88 6.83
N GLN A 49 -14.76 27.73 8.15
CA GLN A 49 -13.96 26.78 8.93
C GLN A 49 -14.07 25.34 8.42
N GLU A 50 -15.28 24.82 8.24
CA GLU A 50 -15.52 23.46 7.77
C GLU A 50 -14.89 23.20 6.39
N LYS A 51 -15.11 24.13 5.44
CA LYS A 51 -14.52 24.03 4.09
C LYS A 51 -12.99 24.13 4.13
N CYS A 52 -12.44 24.95 5.02
CA CYS A 52 -11.01 25.07 5.22
C CYS A 52 -10.39 23.78 5.78
N GLU A 53 -11.05 23.15 6.75
CA GLU A 53 -10.60 21.90 7.35
C GLU A 53 -10.63 20.77 6.32
N ALA A 54 -11.73 20.63 5.58
CA ALA A 54 -11.83 19.64 4.49
C ALA A 54 -10.75 19.83 3.41
N ALA A 55 -10.48 21.08 3.01
CA ALA A 55 -9.40 21.39 2.06
C ALA A 55 -8.02 21.00 2.58
N ARG A 56 -7.77 21.21 3.87
CA ARG A 56 -6.51 20.81 4.51
C ARG A 56 -6.38 19.30 4.60
N ASP A 57 -7.44 18.63 5.03
CA ASP A 57 -7.48 17.17 5.11
C ASP A 57 -7.18 16.55 3.74
N ARG A 58 -7.73 17.10 2.64
CA ARG A 58 -7.39 16.68 1.27
C ARG A 58 -5.91 16.85 0.94
N LYS A 59 -5.30 17.99 1.29
CA LYS A 59 -3.87 18.23 1.07
C LYS A 59 -3.00 17.21 1.80
N ILE A 60 -3.28 17.00 3.09
CA ILE A 60 -2.56 16.02 3.91
C ILE A 60 -2.78 14.61 3.35
N PHE A 61 -4.02 14.28 2.96
CA PHE A 61 -4.39 13.00 2.39
C PHE A 61 -3.62 12.69 1.10
N GLU A 62 -3.52 13.65 0.19
CA GLU A 62 -2.76 13.51 -1.05
C GLU A 62 -1.26 13.25 -0.76
N ILE A 63 -0.64 14.06 0.11
CA ILE A 63 0.77 13.91 0.49
C ILE A 63 1.01 12.51 1.09
N VAL A 64 0.20 12.12 2.08
CA VAL A 64 0.34 10.82 2.75
C VAL A 64 0.13 9.65 1.78
N CYS A 65 -0.88 9.72 0.91
CA CYS A 65 -1.12 8.64 -0.06
C CYS A 65 0.00 8.54 -1.10
N GLY A 66 0.63 9.67 -1.47
CA GLY A 66 1.80 9.69 -2.34
C GLY A 66 2.98 8.94 -1.70
N VAL A 67 3.24 9.19 -0.42
CA VAL A 67 4.29 8.51 0.34
C VAL A 67 3.97 7.02 0.55
N ILE A 68 2.72 6.66 0.83
CA ILE A 68 2.31 5.24 0.89
C ILE A 68 2.59 4.55 -0.44
N ARG A 69 2.20 5.16 -1.56
CA ARG A 69 2.47 4.63 -2.90
C ARG A 69 3.97 4.44 -3.14
N GLU A 70 4.77 5.45 -2.82
CA GLU A 70 6.23 5.38 -2.95
C GLU A 70 6.82 4.25 -2.11
N ALA A 71 6.40 4.12 -0.85
CA ALA A 71 6.83 3.03 0.03
C ALA A 71 6.52 1.64 -0.58
N ILE A 72 5.33 1.47 -1.18
CA ILE A 72 4.98 0.22 -1.85
C ILE A 72 5.83 -0.01 -3.11
N LEU A 73 6.09 1.02 -3.93
CA LEU A 73 6.93 0.88 -5.11
C LEU A 73 8.39 0.56 -4.75
N THR A 74 8.90 1.15 -3.67
CA THR A 74 10.21 0.80 -3.08
C THR A 74 10.22 -0.63 -2.55
N TYR A 75 9.16 -1.05 -1.85
CA TYR A 75 9.02 -2.46 -1.45
C TYR A 75 9.12 -3.39 -2.66
N ARG A 76 8.44 -3.06 -3.77
CA ARG A 76 8.46 -3.86 -5.00
C ARG A 76 9.77 -3.83 -5.76
N SER A 77 10.54 -2.73 -5.69
CA SER A 77 11.85 -2.65 -6.35
C SER A 77 12.86 -3.65 -5.74
N HIS A 78 12.72 -3.94 -4.45
CA HIS A 78 13.53 -4.94 -3.73
C HIS A 78 12.94 -6.35 -3.78
N THR A 79 11.61 -6.47 -3.84
CA THR A 79 10.90 -7.76 -3.85
C THR A 79 10.48 -8.25 -5.23
N PHE A 80 11.05 -7.67 -6.29
CA PHE A 80 10.64 -7.93 -7.67
C PHE A 80 10.81 -9.42 -8.04
N GLU A 81 9.72 -10.12 -8.32
CA GLU A 81 9.76 -11.59 -8.51
C GLU A 81 9.88 -12.05 -9.95
N TRP A 82 9.97 -11.12 -10.90
CA TRP A 82 10.09 -11.47 -12.31
C TRP A 82 11.48 -11.19 -12.81
N PRO A 83 12.07 -12.13 -13.54
CA PRO A 83 13.26 -11.79 -14.28
C PRO A 83 12.92 -10.89 -15.46
N LEU A 84 13.77 -9.89 -15.66
CA LEU A 84 13.76 -9.00 -16.80
C LEU A 84 15.03 -9.24 -17.61
N ASP A 85 14.96 -10.14 -18.57
CA ASP A 85 16.15 -10.58 -19.32
C ASP A 85 16.52 -9.59 -20.45
N TRP A 86 15.57 -8.78 -20.91
CA TRP A 86 15.77 -7.82 -21.99
C TRP A 86 15.10 -6.47 -21.70
N PRO A 87 15.65 -5.37 -22.23
CA PRO A 87 15.01 -4.05 -22.14
C PRO A 87 13.56 -4.11 -22.62
N VAL A 88 12.66 -3.47 -21.86
CA VAL A 88 11.25 -3.39 -22.24
C VAL A 88 11.08 -2.56 -23.51
N LYS A 89 10.07 -2.90 -24.30
CA LYS A 89 9.79 -2.26 -25.58
C LYS A 89 8.32 -1.87 -25.68
N ARG A 90 8.06 -0.65 -26.15
CA ARG A 90 6.71 -0.24 -26.54
C ARG A 90 6.42 -0.68 -27.98
N VAL A 91 5.30 -1.38 -28.17
CA VAL A 91 4.80 -1.83 -29.47
C VAL A 91 3.36 -1.37 -29.61
N GLY A 92 3.15 -0.22 -30.26
CA GLY A 92 1.83 0.42 -30.30
C GLY A 92 1.35 0.78 -28.88
N SER A 93 0.15 0.32 -28.53
CA SER A 93 -0.46 0.48 -27.20
C SER A 93 -0.11 -0.67 -26.24
N GLU A 94 1.06 -1.29 -26.38
CA GLU A 94 1.50 -2.38 -25.53
C GLU A 94 2.91 -2.12 -24.97
N LEU A 95 3.13 -2.53 -23.73
CA LEU A 95 4.44 -2.56 -23.09
C LEU A 95 4.90 -4.02 -22.98
N HIS A 96 5.89 -4.38 -23.79
CA HIS A 96 6.44 -5.73 -23.87
C HIS A 96 7.62 -5.86 -22.92
N TYR A 97 7.57 -6.86 -22.04
CA TYR A 97 8.68 -7.25 -21.18
C TYR A 97 9.06 -8.71 -21.43
N HIS A 98 10.36 -9.02 -21.39
CA HIS A 98 10.83 -10.38 -21.59
C HIS A 98 11.14 -11.02 -20.25
N SER A 99 10.57 -12.20 -20.03
CA SER A 99 10.75 -12.99 -18.83
C SER A 99 11.03 -14.44 -19.21
N ASP A 100 12.27 -14.87 -19.04
CA ASP A 100 12.77 -16.21 -19.30
C ASP A 100 13.44 -16.75 -18.05
N SER A 101 12.65 -17.36 -17.16
CA SER A 101 13.14 -17.94 -15.92
C SER A 101 14.23 -19.02 -16.09
N SER A 102 14.47 -19.51 -17.31
CA SER A 102 15.59 -20.42 -17.61
C SER A 102 16.93 -19.70 -17.85
N ARG A 103 16.89 -18.45 -18.33
CA ARG A 103 18.08 -17.63 -18.62
C ARG A 103 18.47 -16.72 -17.48
N SER A 104 17.49 -16.35 -16.68
CA SER A 104 17.71 -15.46 -15.57
C SER A 104 18.56 -16.19 -14.55
N LYS A 105 19.70 -15.58 -14.21
CA LYS A 105 20.40 -15.98 -13.00
C LYS A 105 19.41 -15.76 -11.87
N LYS A 106 18.82 -16.85 -11.34
CA LYS A 106 18.11 -16.80 -10.06
C LYS A 106 19.00 -15.98 -9.14
N SER A 107 18.41 -15.03 -8.41
CA SER A 107 19.22 -14.28 -7.48
C SER A 107 20.00 -15.28 -6.64
N PRO A 108 21.33 -15.09 -6.43
CA PRO A 108 22.10 -15.94 -5.54
C PRO A 108 21.44 -16.06 -4.16
N THR A 109 20.63 -15.05 -3.82
CA THR A 109 19.91 -14.95 -2.56
C THR A 109 18.54 -15.59 -2.59
N GLY A 110 17.81 -15.85 -3.68
CA GLY A 110 16.45 -16.42 -3.55
C GLY A 110 15.46 -16.15 -4.68
N VAL A 111 14.29 -15.59 -4.32
CA VAL A 111 13.09 -15.47 -5.18
C VAL A 111 12.98 -14.09 -5.84
N SER A 112 13.53 -13.04 -5.21
CA SER A 112 13.68 -11.72 -5.83
C SER A 112 14.67 -11.79 -6.98
N TYR A 113 14.48 -10.94 -7.97
CA TYR A 113 15.46 -10.64 -9.01
C TYR A 113 15.97 -9.22 -8.81
N THR A 114 17.28 -9.05 -8.92
CA THR A 114 17.87 -7.71 -8.99
C THR A 114 17.41 -7.03 -10.27
N LEU A 115 17.03 -5.76 -10.15
CA LEU A 115 16.67 -4.95 -11.32
C LEU A 115 17.91 -4.81 -12.23
N PRO A 116 17.76 -5.01 -13.55
CA PRO A 116 18.89 -5.05 -14.47
C PRO A 116 19.54 -3.67 -14.67
N GLU A 117 20.79 -3.62 -15.12
CA GLU A 117 21.53 -2.37 -15.31
C GLU A 117 20.83 -1.37 -16.26
N TRP A 118 20.07 -1.88 -17.24
CA TRP A 118 19.30 -1.05 -18.17
C TRP A 118 18.03 -0.45 -17.54
N TRP A 119 17.65 -0.83 -16.32
CA TRP A 119 16.48 -0.31 -15.60
C TRP A 119 16.47 1.21 -15.52
N SER A 120 17.64 1.84 -15.30
CA SER A 120 17.78 3.30 -15.25
C SER A 120 17.56 3.99 -16.60
N LYS A 121 17.58 3.24 -17.71
CA LYS A 121 17.46 3.74 -19.08
C LYS A 121 16.02 3.76 -19.59
N ILE A 122 15.09 3.11 -18.88
CA ILE A 122 13.67 3.08 -19.25
C ILE A 122 12.90 4.20 -18.55
N SER A 123 11.78 4.62 -19.12
CA SER A 123 11.03 5.76 -18.60
C SER A 123 10.55 5.51 -17.17
N SER A 124 10.37 6.58 -16.37
CA SER A 124 9.78 6.44 -15.03
C SER A 124 8.42 5.76 -15.08
N GLN A 125 7.59 6.11 -16.06
CA GLN A 125 6.28 5.49 -16.27
C GLN A 125 6.40 3.98 -16.53
N ASP A 126 7.33 3.54 -17.39
CA ASP A 126 7.53 2.11 -17.65
C ASP A 126 8.03 1.35 -16.42
N ARG A 127 8.93 1.97 -15.64
CA ARG A 127 9.40 1.41 -14.36
C ARG A 127 8.26 1.21 -13.39
N GLU A 128 7.45 2.23 -13.18
CA GLU A 128 6.27 2.13 -12.30
C GLU A 128 5.29 1.08 -12.80
N SER A 129 5.05 1.03 -14.11
CA SER A 129 4.15 0.03 -14.71
C SER A 129 4.62 -1.40 -14.41
N LEU A 130 5.92 -1.66 -14.57
CA LEU A 130 6.53 -2.95 -14.24
C LEU A 130 6.41 -3.27 -12.75
N LEU A 131 6.74 -2.31 -11.88
CA LEU A 131 6.65 -2.49 -10.41
C LEU A 131 5.21 -2.69 -9.92
N SER A 132 4.22 -2.11 -10.62
CA SER A 132 2.80 -2.15 -10.31
C SER A 132 2.02 -3.30 -10.97
N HIS A 133 2.62 -4.00 -11.92
CA HIS A 133 1.93 -5.06 -12.67
C HIS A 133 1.48 -6.19 -11.72
N ASN A 134 0.24 -6.65 -11.86
CA ASN A 134 -0.33 -7.79 -11.12
C ASN A 134 -0.23 -7.75 -9.58
N ILE A 135 -0.04 -6.58 -8.96
CA ILE A 135 0.04 -6.43 -7.49
C ILE A 135 -1.12 -5.63 -6.89
N CYS A 136 -2.22 -5.44 -7.62
CA CYS A 136 -3.33 -4.60 -7.16
C CYS A 136 -3.90 -5.01 -5.81
N GLU A 137 -3.90 -6.30 -5.48
CA GLU A 137 -4.32 -6.78 -4.17
C GLU A 137 -3.18 -6.79 -3.14
N GLU A 138 -2.00 -7.26 -3.53
CA GLU A 138 -0.81 -7.34 -2.67
C GLU A 138 -0.44 -5.97 -2.11
N SER A 139 -0.41 -4.95 -2.97
CA SER A 139 -0.10 -3.56 -2.59
C SER A 139 -1.02 -3.03 -1.49
N LEU A 140 -2.31 -3.38 -1.54
CA LEU A 140 -3.28 -2.97 -0.52
C LEU A 140 -3.08 -3.72 0.81
N VAL A 141 -2.64 -4.98 0.75
CA VAL A 141 -2.31 -5.76 1.95
C VAL A 141 -1.03 -5.26 2.61
N VAL A 142 -0.01 -4.89 1.84
CA VAL A 142 1.22 -4.28 2.37
C VAL A 142 0.91 -2.91 2.98
N ALA A 143 0.03 -2.13 2.34
CA ALA A 143 -0.33 -0.79 2.80
C ALA A 143 -1.27 -0.76 4.02
N ASP A 144 -1.80 -1.90 4.48
CA ASP A 144 -2.79 -1.99 5.57
C ASP A 144 -2.34 -1.24 6.83
N GLN A 145 -1.15 -1.56 7.36
CA GLN A 145 -0.63 -0.90 8.55
C GLN A 145 -0.40 0.60 8.31
N LEU A 146 0.07 0.96 7.10
CA LEU A 146 0.31 2.34 6.72
C LEU A 146 -1.00 3.15 6.72
N PHE A 147 -2.09 2.59 6.19
CA PHE A 147 -3.40 3.23 6.26
C PHE A 147 -3.86 3.44 7.71
N GLN A 148 -3.74 2.41 8.56
CA GLN A 148 -4.19 2.46 9.96
C GLN A 148 -3.43 3.47 10.82
N VAL A 149 -2.16 3.75 10.47
CA VAL A 149 -1.32 4.71 11.19
C VAL A 149 -1.44 6.09 10.57
N MET A 150 -1.20 6.21 9.27
CA MET A 150 -1.01 7.51 8.62
C MET A 150 -2.32 8.22 8.27
N LEU A 151 -3.41 7.47 8.04
CA LEU A 151 -4.71 8.06 7.69
C LEU A 151 -5.66 8.21 8.89
N ARG A 152 -5.25 7.74 10.07
CA ARG A 152 -6.10 7.67 11.28
C ARG A 152 -6.79 9.00 11.62
N HIS A 153 -6.09 10.13 11.46
CA HIS A 153 -6.62 11.45 11.81
C HIS A 153 -7.43 12.11 10.69
N LEU A 154 -7.42 11.53 9.49
CA LEU A 154 -8.11 12.03 8.31
C LEU A 154 -9.44 11.31 8.08
N MET A 155 -9.58 10.09 8.60
CA MET A 155 -10.76 9.26 8.44
C MET A 155 -11.69 9.36 9.67
N PRO A 156 -13.01 9.11 9.53
CA PRO A 156 -13.88 8.98 10.69
C PRO A 156 -13.45 7.81 11.57
N HIS A 157 -13.67 7.93 12.89
CA HIS A 157 -13.40 6.85 13.85
C HIS A 157 -14.13 5.56 13.42
N ASP A 158 -13.48 4.41 13.58
CA ASP A 158 -13.96 3.07 13.19
C ASP A 158 -14.33 2.87 11.71
N THR A 159 -14.01 3.80 10.82
CA THR A 159 -14.24 3.60 9.37
C THR A 159 -13.06 2.84 8.77
N PRO A 160 -13.22 1.59 8.28
CA PRO A 160 -12.14 0.86 7.65
C PRO A 160 -11.85 1.41 6.25
N VAL A 161 -10.61 1.24 5.78
CA VAL A 161 -10.33 1.29 4.35
C VAL A 161 -10.98 0.10 3.67
N LEU A 162 -11.75 0.37 2.63
CA LEU A 162 -12.42 -0.65 1.85
C LEU A 162 -11.57 -0.98 0.62
N VAL A 163 -11.54 -2.24 0.24
CA VAL A 163 -10.99 -2.73 -1.03
C VAL A 163 -12.15 -2.89 -1.98
N SER A 164 -12.12 -2.16 -3.09
CA SER A 164 -13.05 -2.36 -4.19
C SER A 164 -12.41 -3.20 -5.28
N SER A 165 -13.02 -4.34 -5.60
CA SER A 165 -12.65 -5.17 -6.75
C SER A 165 -13.50 -4.77 -7.95
N ASN A 166 -12.89 -4.42 -9.07
CA ASN A 166 -13.57 -3.82 -10.21
C ASN A 166 -13.17 -4.49 -11.51
N ALA A 167 -14.10 -4.57 -12.45
CA ALA A 167 -13.75 -4.69 -13.85
C ALA A 167 -13.33 -3.30 -14.35
N VAL A 168 -12.17 -3.17 -15.00
CA VAL A 168 -11.66 -1.90 -15.53
C VAL A 168 -11.92 -1.67 -17.01
N LYS A 169 -11.99 -0.40 -17.39
CA LYS A 169 -12.10 0.11 -18.77
C LYS A 169 -11.14 1.30 -18.98
N GLY A 170 -10.92 1.70 -20.22
CA GLY A 170 -10.14 2.90 -20.53
C GLY A 170 -8.63 2.77 -20.22
N MET A 171 -8.08 1.57 -20.31
CA MET A 171 -6.64 1.32 -20.17
C MET A 171 -5.88 1.99 -21.32
N ALA A 172 -4.79 2.69 -21.03
CA ALA A 172 -3.98 3.39 -22.04
C ALA A 172 -3.06 2.43 -22.79
N PHE A 173 -2.56 1.40 -22.12
CA PHE A 173 -1.84 0.30 -22.75
C PHE A 173 -2.05 -1.02 -22.00
N MET A 174 -1.59 -2.12 -22.60
CA MET A 174 -1.55 -3.44 -21.98
C MET A 174 -0.10 -3.90 -21.79
N MET A 175 0.18 -4.59 -20.69
CA MET A 175 1.45 -5.25 -20.49
C MET A 175 1.44 -6.64 -21.13
N ARG A 176 2.54 -7.01 -21.79
CA ARG A 176 2.70 -8.30 -22.47
C ARG A 176 4.02 -8.95 -22.09
N ALA A 177 3.95 -10.21 -21.69
CA ALA A 177 5.15 -11.02 -21.51
C ALA A 177 5.57 -11.57 -22.87
N VAL A 178 6.83 -11.40 -23.24
CA VAL A 178 7.43 -12.03 -24.42
C VAL A 178 8.25 -13.23 -23.97
N LEU A 179 7.82 -14.41 -24.40
CA LEU A 179 8.43 -15.69 -24.07
C LEU A 179 9.73 -15.92 -24.88
N PRO A 180 10.56 -16.89 -24.49
CA PRO A 180 11.87 -17.13 -25.13
C PRO A 180 11.79 -17.53 -26.61
N ASP A 181 10.68 -18.13 -27.01
CA ASP A 181 10.36 -18.51 -28.39
C ASP A 181 9.80 -17.34 -29.23
N GLY A 182 9.69 -16.15 -28.63
CA GLY A 182 9.14 -14.94 -29.25
C GLY A 182 7.62 -14.84 -29.16
N ASN A 183 6.93 -15.83 -28.59
CA ASN A 183 5.49 -15.76 -28.40
C ASN A 183 5.13 -14.67 -27.38
N VAL A 184 4.13 -13.86 -27.73
CA VAL A 184 3.62 -12.79 -26.88
C VAL A 184 2.45 -13.34 -26.09
N PHE A 185 2.64 -13.52 -24.79
CA PHE A 185 1.58 -13.95 -23.89
C PHE A 185 0.88 -12.74 -23.27
N GLY A 186 -0.43 -12.66 -23.48
CA GLY A 186 -1.27 -11.67 -22.83
C GLY A 186 -1.65 -12.11 -21.43
N GLN A 187 -0.91 -11.65 -20.41
CA GLN A 187 -1.45 -11.60 -19.05
C GLN A 187 -2.43 -10.43 -18.93
N ASN A 188 -3.63 -10.60 -19.49
CA ASN A 188 -4.80 -9.89 -19.00
C ASN A 188 -5.73 -10.96 -18.44
N SER A 189 -5.42 -11.46 -17.25
CA SER A 189 -6.24 -12.44 -16.52
C SER A 189 -7.56 -11.83 -15.98
N GLY A 190 -8.17 -10.94 -16.76
CA GLY A 190 -9.41 -10.25 -16.48
C GLY A 190 -9.20 -8.75 -16.45
N LYS A 191 -10.28 -8.01 -16.72
CA LYS A 191 -10.44 -6.61 -16.33
C LYS A 191 -10.34 -6.42 -14.80
N PHE A 192 -9.93 -7.43 -14.03
CA PHE A 192 -9.96 -7.42 -12.58
C PHE A 192 -8.93 -6.44 -12.03
N HIS A 193 -9.36 -5.56 -11.13
CA HIS A 193 -8.47 -4.61 -10.47
C HIS A 193 -8.98 -4.25 -9.08
N ALA A 194 -8.08 -4.25 -8.10
CA ALA A 194 -8.37 -3.85 -6.73
C ALA A 194 -7.82 -2.44 -6.44
N VAL A 195 -8.64 -1.59 -5.84
CA VAL A 195 -8.25 -0.25 -5.37
C VAL A 195 -8.74 -0.03 -3.94
N ALA A 196 -8.05 0.84 -3.18
CA ALA A 196 -8.53 1.28 -1.88
C ALA A 196 -9.58 2.39 -2.06
N ARG A 197 -10.78 2.19 -1.50
CA ARG A 197 -11.80 3.22 -1.32
C ARG A 197 -11.68 3.77 0.09
N ILE A 198 -11.35 5.06 0.18
CA ILE A 198 -11.06 5.74 1.43
C ILE A 198 -12.06 6.88 1.62
N LYS A 199 -12.66 6.96 2.81
CA LYS A 199 -13.57 8.03 3.20
C LYS A 199 -12.93 8.93 4.23
N LEU A 200 -12.84 10.22 3.93
CA LEU A 200 -12.34 11.23 4.85
C LEU A 200 -13.42 11.65 5.85
N ARG A 201 -13.02 12.28 6.95
CA ARG A 201 -13.93 12.83 7.97
C ARG A 201 -14.80 13.98 7.44
N SER A 202 -14.37 14.63 6.36
CA SER A 202 -15.19 15.58 5.59
C SER A 202 -16.37 14.92 4.86
N GLY A 203 -16.37 13.59 4.73
CA GLY A 203 -17.31 12.82 3.92
C GLY A 203 -16.83 12.59 2.48
N ASP A 204 -15.74 13.24 2.05
CA ASP A 204 -15.15 13.04 0.72
C ASP A 204 -14.67 11.58 0.56
N GLU A 205 -14.89 11.00 -0.61
CA GLU A 205 -14.48 9.62 -0.91
C GLU A 205 -13.54 9.56 -2.11
N TYR A 206 -12.46 8.79 -1.95
CA TYR A 206 -11.38 8.66 -2.93
C TYR A 206 -11.09 7.21 -3.26
N ALA A 207 -10.65 6.98 -4.50
CA ALA A 207 -9.99 5.76 -4.93
C ALA A 207 -8.48 6.00 -4.94
N LEU A 208 -7.75 5.29 -4.08
CA LEU A 208 -6.30 5.16 -4.12
C LEU A 208 -5.93 3.89 -4.88
N ASP A 209 -5.30 4.07 -6.03
CA ASP A 209 -4.89 3.03 -6.96
C ASP A 209 -3.36 2.99 -7.05
N ILE A 210 -2.74 2.28 -6.10
CA ILE A 210 -1.28 2.13 -6.00
C ILE A 210 -0.69 1.49 -7.27
N SER A 211 -1.49 0.68 -7.97
CA SER A 211 -1.06 -0.07 -9.16
C SER A 211 -1.64 0.46 -10.47
N ALA A 212 -2.11 1.71 -10.49
CA ALA A 212 -2.70 2.36 -11.67
C ALA A 212 -1.77 2.35 -12.89
N ALA A 213 -0.46 2.43 -12.65
CA ALA A 213 0.56 2.51 -13.69
C ALA A 213 0.56 1.28 -14.61
N GLN A 214 0.14 0.09 -14.14
CA GLN A 214 0.08 -1.12 -14.97
C GLN A 214 -0.87 -0.98 -16.17
N TYR A 215 -1.85 -0.06 -16.07
CA TYR A 215 -2.81 0.25 -17.14
C TYR A 215 -2.45 1.55 -17.88
N GLY A 216 -1.30 2.14 -17.58
CA GLY A 216 -0.83 3.40 -18.14
C GLY A 216 -1.52 4.64 -17.61
N TRP A 217 -2.21 4.55 -16.47
CA TRP A 217 -2.77 5.72 -15.79
C TRP A 217 -1.71 6.37 -14.90
N SER A 218 -1.49 7.66 -15.10
CA SER A 218 -0.60 8.47 -14.25
C SER A 218 -1.24 8.82 -12.92
N ASP A 219 -2.55 9.10 -12.90
CA ASP A 219 -3.24 9.53 -11.69
C ASP A 219 -3.52 8.30 -10.83
N TRP A 220 -2.90 8.22 -9.66
CA TRP A 220 -3.07 7.13 -8.70
C TRP A 220 -4.07 7.48 -7.59
N LEU A 221 -4.54 8.74 -7.54
CA LEU A 221 -5.57 9.21 -6.62
C LEU A 221 -6.67 9.92 -7.39
N LEU A 222 -7.91 9.49 -7.20
CA LEU A 222 -9.09 10.09 -7.83
C LEU A 222 -10.22 10.18 -6.80
N THR A 223 -11.17 11.09 -7.00
CA THR A 223 -12.46 10.96 -6.32
C THR A 223 -13.12 9.65 -6.72
N TRP A 224 -13.89 9.06 -5.81
CA TRP A 224 -14.58 7.79 -6.04
C TRP A 224 -15.45 7.85 -7.31
N ASP A 225 -16.22 8.93 -7.48
CA ASP A 225 -17.08 9.14 -8.65
C ASP A 225 -16.29 9.26 -9.96
N ARG A 226 -15.13 9.94 -9.94
CA ARG A 226 -14.26 10.06 -11.12
C ARG A 226 -13.63 8.71 -11.47
N PHE A 227 -13.19 7.94 -10.48
CA PHE A 227 -12.71 6.58 -10.70
C PHE A 227 -13.81 5.69 -11.31
N CYS A 228 -15.01 5.71 -10.74
CA CYS A 228 -16.15 4.92 -11.23
C CYS A 228 -16.53 5.28 -12.67
N SER A 229 -16.59 6.57 -13.00
CA SER A 229 -16.94 7.01 -14.36
C SER A 229 -15.86 6.70 -15.40
N GLN A 230 -14.58 6.93 -15.07
CA GLN A 230 -13.48 6.85 -16.03
C GLN A 230 -12.87 5.45 -16.16
N ARG A 231 -12.77 4.70 -15.05
CA ARG A 231 -11.95 3.48 -14.96
C ARG A 231 -12.72 2.23 -14.58
N CYS A 232 -13.83 2.35 -13.87
CA CYS A 232 -14.65 1.20 -13.49
C CYS A 232 -15.70 0.90 -14.58
N ASP A 233 -15.71 -0.34 -15.06
CA ASP A 233 -16.78 -0.90 -15.88
C ASP A 233 -17.94 -1.33 -14.96
N TYR A 234 -17.65 -2.22 -14.00
CA TYR A 234 -18.57 -2.59 -12.93
C TYR A 234 -17.83 -3.04 -11.67
N ASN A 235 -18.48 -2.90 -10.52
CA ASN A 235 -17.97 -3.36 -9.23
C ASN A 235 -18.25 -4.86 -9.06
N MET A 236 -17.23 -5.65 -8.77
CA MET A 236 -17.35 -7.09 -8.52
C MET A 236 -17.49 -7.43 -7.03
N GLY A 237 -17.13 -6.49 -6.14
CA GLY A 237 -17.25 -6.68 -4.71
C GLY A 237 -16.50 -5.63 -3.91
N ILE A 238 -16.92 -5.48 -2.67
CA ILE A 238 -16.29 -4.62 -1.66
C ILE A 238 -16.00 -5.49 -0.44
N GLN A 239 -14.80 -5.35 0.11
CA GLN A 239 -14.37 -6.03 1.33
C GLN A 239 -13.42 -5.13 2.12
N THR A 240 -13.10 -5.47 3.37
CA THR A 240 -12.05 -4.79 4.12
C THR A 240 -10.67 -5.37 3.79
N ILE A 241 -9.59 -4.64 4.09
CA ILE A 241 -8.23 -5.16 3.89
C ILE A 241 -7.98 -6.45 4.71
N PRO A 242 -8.42 -6.59 5.98
CA PRO A 242 -8.32 -7.87 6.70
C PRO A 242 -9.07 -9.02 6.01
N GLN A 243 -10.22 -8.76 5.37
CA GLN A 243 -10.92 -9.78 4.57
C GLN A 243 -10.13 -10.15 3.32
N LEU A 244 -9.58 -9.16 2.61
CA LEU A 244 -8.70 -9.38 1.45
C LEU A 244 -7.49 -10.25 1.84
N ARG A 245 -6.81 -9.90 2.93
CA ARG A 245 -5.65 -10.64 3.46
C ARG A 245 -6.00 -12.10 3.71
N ARG A 246 -7.09 -12.38 4.44
CA ARG A 246 -7.56 -13.75 4.68
C ARG A 246 -7.91 -14.49 3.39
N ARG A 247 -8.48 -13.81 2.41
CA ARG A 247 -8.81 -14.41 1.12
C ARG A 247 -7.55 -14.81 0.36
N ILE A 248 -6.54 -13.94 0.29
CA ILE A 248 -5.23 -14.26 -0.30
C ILE A 248 -4.59 -15.43 0.46
N GLU A 249 -4.56 -15.36 1.79
CA GLU A 249 -4.05 -16.44 2.63
C GLU A 249 -4.79 -17.77 2.41
N HIS A 250 -6.10 -17.74 2.14
CA HIS A 250 -6.90 -18.94 1.88
C HIS A 250 -6.71 -19.48 0.46
N LEU A 251 -6.83 -18.62 -0.57
CA LEU A 251 -6.67 -18.99 -1.98
C LEU A 251 -5.33 -19.65 -2.25
N TYR A 252 -4.32 -19.22 -1.48
CA TYR A 252 -2.99 -19.74 -1.62
C TYR A 252 -2.60 -20.67 -0.48
N GLY A 253 -3.36 -20.77 0.61
CA GLY A 253 -2.96 -21.41 1.86
C GLY A 253 -2.72 -22.91 1.75
N GLY A 254 -1.60 -23.38 2.30
CA GLY A 254 -1.24 -24.80 2.35
C GLY A 254 0.24 -25.05 2.02
N ASN A 255 0.70 -26.29 2.16
CA ASN A 255 2.09 -26.65 1.86
C ASN A 255 2.45 -26.44 0.37
N LEU A 256 1.44 -26.37 -0.50
CA LEU A 256 1.55 -26.21 -1.95
C LEU A 256 1.64 -24.76 -2.44
N GLN A 257 1.65 -23.72 -1.56
CA GLN A 257 1.80 -22.36 -2.10
C GLN A 257 3.14 -22.20 -2.83
N PRO A 258 3.14 -21.50 -3.99
CA PRO A 258 4.37 -21.07 -4.64
C PRO A 258 5.30 -20.36 -3.65
N PRO A 259 6.62 -20.59 -3.72
CA PRO A 259 7.62 -19.93 -2.86
C PRO A 259 7.46 -18.41 -2.75
N VAL A 260 7.10 -17.77 -3.87
CA VAL A 260 6.80 -16.34 -3.98
C VAL A 260 5.77 -15.89 -2.95
N LEU A 261 4.63 -16.59 -2.85
CA LEU A 261 3.53 -16.16 -1.97
C LEU A 261 3.84 -16.39 -0.49
N LYS A 262 4.58 -17.46 -0.16
CA LYS A 262 5.08 -17.71 1.19
C LYS A 262 6.04 -16.59 1.62
N LYS A 263 6.93 -16.18 0.71
CA LYS A 263 7.87 -15.07 0.91
C LYS A 263 7.10 -13.76 1.14
N GLN A 264 6.17 -13.41 0.26
CA GLN A 264 5.39 -12.17 0.38
C GLN A 264 4.67 -12.10 1.73
N ARG A 265 3.99 -13.19 2.15
CA ARG A 265 3.34 -13.24 3.47
C ARG A 265 4.32 -12.97 4.61
N LEU A 266 5.49 -13.62 4.58
CA LEU A 266 6.51 -13.45 5.62
C LEU A 266 7.09 -12.03 5.60
N MET A 267 7.37 -11.49 4.42
CA MET A 267 7.82 -10.11 4.21
C MET A 267 6.82 -9.13 4.84
N HIS A 268 5.53 -9.25 4.52
CA HIS A 268 4.49 -8.36 5.04
C HIS A 268 4.43 -8.41 6.57
N SER A 269 4.35 -9.61 7.15
CA SER A 269 4.23 -9.78 8.60
C SER A 269 5.46 -9.26 9.35
N ARG A 270 6.67 -9.45 8.80
CA ARG A 270 7.91 -9.00 9.44
C ARG A 270 8.16 -7.50 9.21
N LEU A 271 7.75 -6.95 8.08
CA LEU A 271 7.81 -5.52 7.82
C LEU A 271 6.86 -4.76 8.77
N ASP A 272 5.64 -5.25 8.94
CA ASP A 272 4.69 -4.70 9.92
C ASP A 272 5.28 -4.70 11.34
N ALA A 273 6.02 -5.75 11.71
CA ALA A 273 6.67 -5.84 13.02
C ALA A 273 7.89 -4.90 13.12
N ALA A 274 8.70 -4.80 12.07
CA ALA A 274 9.89 -3.96 12.00
C ALA A 274 9.58 -2.46 12.01
N MET A 275 8.40 -2.05 11.53
CA MET A 275 7.96 -0.66 11.56
C MET A 275 7.31 -0.22 12.88
N ARG A 276 6.90 -1.15 13.75
CA ARG A 276 6.28 -0.81 15.06
C ARG A 276 7.15 0.09 15.94
N PRO A 277 8.47 -0.15 16.10
CA PRO A 277 9.34 0.73 16.88
C PRO A 277 9.34 2.15 16.34
N PHE A 278 9.43 2.32 15.01
CA PHE A 278 9.40 3.64 14.37
C PHE A 278 8.11 4.39 14.72
N PHE A 279 6.94 3.78 14.53
CA PHE A 279 5.67 4.42 14.85
C PHE A 279 5.48 4.70 16.34
N ALA A 280 6.10 3.91 17.22
CA ALA A 280 6.05 4.11 18.65
C ALA A 280 6.95 5.27 19.12
N SER A 281 8.13 5.43 18.53
CA SER A 281 9.08 6.51 18.87
C SER A 281 8.83 7.81 18.11
N HIS A 282 8.23 7.73 16.93
CA HIS A 282 7.93 8.86 16.05
C HIS A 282 6.42 8.84 15.72
N PRO A 283 5.55 9.28 16.65
CA PRO A 283 4.12 9.37 16.35
C PRO A 283 3.92 10.35 15.17
N ILE A 284 3.02 10.00 14.25
CA ILE A 284 2.72 10.86 13.10
C ILE A 284 2.32 12.25 13.61
N PRO A 285 2.95 13.33 13.12
CA PRO A 285 2.55 14.68 13.48
C PRO A 285 1.07 14.85 13.15
N THR A 286 0.28 15.25 14.15
CA THR A 286 -1.08 15.73 13.86
C THR A 286 -0.92 17.10 13.24
N PRO A 287 -1.29 17.30 11.97
CA PRO A 287 -1.09 18.58 11.34
C PRO A 287 -2.00 19.61 12.00
N ALA A 288 -1.44 20.36 12.96
CA ALA A 288 -1.98 21.64 13.37
C ALA A 288 -2.05 22.56 12.14
N THR A 289 -2.85 23.61 12.22
CA THR A 289 -3.38 24.40 11.08
C THR A 289 -2.37 24.97 10.07
N SER A 290 -1.05 24.80 10.23
CA SER A 290 -0.04 25.45 9.41
C SER A 290 1.30 24.72 9.21
N ASP A 291 1.58 23.59 9.87
CA ASP A 291 2.91 22.96 9.78
C ASP A 291 2.87 21.66 8.96
N THR A 292 2.80 21.80 7.64
CA THR A 292 3.00 20.65 6.74
C THR A 292 4.45 20.18 6.72
N LYS A 293 5.39 21.04 7.14
CA LYS A 293 6.81 20.72 7.10
C LYS A 293 7.18 19.65 8.12
N ALA A 294 6.66 19.72 9.35
CA ALA A 294 6.86 18.66 10.33
C ALA A 294 6.35 17.29 9.82
N LEU A 295 5.23 17.29 9.08
CA LEU A 295 4.71 16.07 8.46
C LEU A 295 5.60 15.58 7.32
N GLU A 296 6.05 16.48 6.43
CA GLU A 296 6.96 16.16 5.32
C GLU A 296 8.28 15.58 5.86
N ASP A 297 8.91 16.23 6.83
CA ASP A 297 10.16 15.78 7.45
C ASP A 297 9.98 14.39 8.12
N TRP A 298 8.82 14.13 8.76
CA TRP A 298 8.50 12.81 9.33
C TRP A 298 8.29 11.74 8.25
N LEU A 299 7.64 12.09 7.13
CA LEU A 299 7.39 11.18 6.01
C LEU A 299 8.70 10.79 5.30
N ASP A 300 9.65 11.72 5.18
CA ASP A 300 10.99 11.46 4.64
C ASP A 300 11.75 10.46 5.54
N GLU A 301 11.72 10.67 6.87
CA GLU A 301 12.33 9.74 7.83
C GLU A 301 11.67 8.35 7.79
N PHE A 302 10.34 8.32 7.66
CA PHE A 302 9.57 7.09 7.47
C PHE A 302 10.03 6.33 6.23
N LEU A 303 10.17 7.00 5.07
CA LEU A 303 10.57 6.36 3.82
C LEU A 303 11.97 5.74 3.92
N GLY A 304 12.93 6.46 4.50
CA GLY A 304 14.27 5.93 4.74
C GLY A 304 14.28 4.71 5.65
N THR A 305 13.50 4.76 6.75
CA THR A 305 13.36 3.62 7.67
C THR A 305 12.67 2.42 7.02
N TRP A 306 11.63 2.68 6.23
CA TRP A 306 10.89 1.67 5.47
C TRP A 306 11.80 0.93 4.49
N GLU A 307 12.53 1.66 3.63
CA GLU A 307 13.44 1.08 2.66
C GLU A 307 14.52 0.22 3.35
N GLN A 308 15.13 0.74 4.43
CA GLN A 308 16.15 0.01 5.17
C GLN A 308 15.61 -1.30 5.76
N ASN A 309 14.38 -1.30 6.28
CA ASN A 309 13.71 -2.50 6.78
C ASN A 309 13.40 -3.48 5.64
N VAL A 310 12.92 -3.01 4.48
CA VAL A 310 12.69 -3.85 3.30
C VAL A 310 13.98 -4.54 2.86
N ILE A 311 15.09 -3.79 2.71
CA ILE A 311 16.39 -4.34 2.31
C ILE A 311 16.89 -5.38 3.33
N THR A 312 16.75 -5.09 4.62
CA THR A 312 17.19 -5.99 5.69
C THR A 312 16.40 -7.30 5.67
N LEU A 313 15.07 -7.20 5.48
CA LEU A 313 14.18 -8.36 5.43
C LEU A 313 14.36 -9.17 4.15
N GLU A 314 14.58 -8.55 2.99
CA GLU A 314 14.89 -9.24 1.73
C GLU A 314 16.14 -10.10 1.89
N LYS A 315 17.23 -9.54 2.41
CA LYS A 315 18.48 -10.29 2.67
C LYS A 315 18.31 -11.45 3.65
N LEU A 316 17.33 -11.37 4.54
CA LEU A 316 17.02 -12.43 5.51
C LEU A 316 16.12 -13.52 4.89
N ILE A 317 15.09 -13.12 4.16
CA ILE A 317 13.99 -13.98 3.72
C ILE A 317 14.28 -14.64 2.36
N ASP A 318 14.99 -13.97 1.46
CA ASP A 318 15.30 -14.58 0.17
C ASP A 318 16.10 -15.88 0.32
N PRO A 319 17.20 -15.91 1.12
CA PRO A 319 18.06 -17.10 1.21
C PRO A 319 17.35 -18.33 1.74
N ILE A 320 16.29 -18.15 2.53
CA ILE A 320 15.56 -19.26 3.15
C ILE A 320 14.52 -19.89 2.20
N CYS A 321 14.13 -19.24 1.10
CA CYS A 321 13.02 -19.67 0.26
C CYS A 321 13.24 -21.03 -0.42
N PHE A 322 14.50 -21.39 -0.67
CA PHE A 322 14.93 -22.64 -1.31
C PHE A 322 15.95 -23.44 -0.49
N ALA A 323 16.36 -22.93 0.67
CA ALA A 323 17.31 -23.62 1.53
C ALA A 323 16.64 -24.74 2.32
N LYS A 324 17.43 -25.75 2.69
CA LYS A 324 17.05 -26.65 3.78
C LYS A 324 17.36 -25.97 5.11
N ARG A 325 16.56 -26.29 6.12
CA ARG A 325 16.67 -25.67 7.45
C ARG A 325 18.05 -25.87 8.07
N GLU A 326 18.64 -27.05 7.90
CA GLU A 326 19.94 -27.45 8.44
C GLU A 326 21.12 -26.71 7.78
N ASP A 327 20.94 -26.20 6.56
CA ASP A 327 21.97 -25.47 5.81
C ASP A 327 22.04 -23.98 6.19
N LEU A 328 21.05 -23.49 6.95
CA LEU A 328 20.96 -22.08 7.32
C LEU A 328 21.92 -21.77 8.47
N PRO A 329 22.87 -20.81 8.29
CA PRO A 329 23.95 -20.61 9.24
C PRO A 329 23.49 -19.97 10.56
N THR A 330 22.51 -19.07 10.51
CA THR A 330 22.08 -18.30 11.69
C THR A 330 20.80 -18.83 12.33
N VAL A 331 20.65 -18.61 13.64
CA VAL A 331 19.40 -18.91 14.37
C VAL A 331 18.23 -18.12 13.79
N GLU A 332 18.46 -16.85 13.42
CA GLU A 332 17.43 -15.98 12.87
C GLU A 332 16.92 -16.46 11.51
N GLN A 333 17.80 -16.91 10.62
CA GLN A 333 17.39 -17.52 9.35
C GLN A 333 16.60 -18.81 9.57
N ARG A 334 17.02 -19.68 10.51
CA ARG A 334 16.27 -20.90 10.84
C ARG A 334 14.87 -20.59 11.38
N LYS A 335 14.73 -19.57 12.23
CA LYS A 335 13.44 -19.10 12.72
C LYS A 335 12.56 -18.54 11.59
N ALA A 336 13.12 -17.70 10.72
CA ALA A 336 12.42 -17.18 9.55
C ALA A 336 11.99 -18.32 8.59
N TRP A 337 12.82 -19.36 8.44
CA TRP A 337 12.49 -20.56 7.66
C TRP A 337 11.34 -21.36 8.27
N ASP A 338 11.32 -21.49 9.61
CA ASP A 338 10.22 -22.13 10.33
C ASP A 338 8.90 -21.37 10.09
N GLU A 339 8.91 -20.04 10.20
CA GLU A 339 7.76 -19.18 9.88
C GLU A 339 7.34 -19.27 8.41
N TYR A 340 8.30 -19.25 7.47
CA TYR A 340 8.06 -19.36 6.03
C TYR A 340 7.37 -20.68 5.65
N ASN A 341 7.82 -21.80 6.23
CA ASN A 341 7.25 -23.12 5.98
C ASN A 341 6.01 -23.42 6.83
N GLY A 342 5.56 -22.48 7.67
CA GLY A 342 4.43 -22.71 8.57
C GLY A 342 4.72 -23.83 9.58
N VAL A 343 5.99 -24.05 9.91
CA VAL A 343 6.38 -24.92 11.02
C VAL A 343 5.97 -24.17 12.28
N GLN A 344 4.74 -24.44 12.71
CA GLN A 344 4.27 -23.92 13.99
C GLN A 344 5.20 -24.46 15.06
N THR A 345 5.84 -23.55 15.80
CA THR A 345 6.48 -23.98 17.03
C THR A 345 5.41 -24.53 17.96
N ARG A 346 5.79 -25.41 18.90
CA ARG A 346 4.86 -25.90 19.93
C ARG A 346 4.17 -24.75 20.68
N GLU A 347 4.84 -23.61 20.76
CA GLU A 347 4.31 -22.39 21.36
C GLU A 347 3.31 -21.64 20.45
N ASP A 348 3.55 -21.59 19.14
CA ASP A 348 2.59 -21.02 18.17
C ASP A 348 1.31 -21.85 18.10
N PHE A 349 1.44 -23.17 18.10
CA PHE A 349 0.29 -24.08 18.21
C PHE A 349 -0.49 -23.80 19.50
N ARG A 350 0.22 -23.68 20.63
CA ARG A 350 -0.40 -23.35 21.93
C ARG A 350 -1.13 -22.00 21.88
N ARG A 351 -0.53 -20.94 21.32
CA ARG A 351 -1.17 -19.61 21.19
C ARG A 351 -2.37 -19.64 20.25
N ALA A 352 -2.28 -20.36 19.13
CA ALA A 352 -3.38 -20.51 18.18
C ALA A 352 -4.57 -21.24 18.81
N MET A 353 -4.31 -22.33 19.53
CA MET A 353 -5.32 -23.05 20.31
C MET A 353 -5.98 -22.15 21.35
N ILE A 354 -5.19 -21.40 22.14
CA ILE A 354 -5.70 -20.45 23.14
C ILE A 354 -6.58 -19.38 22.49
N SER A 355 -6.16 -18.81 21.35
CA SER A 355 -6.92 -17.80 20.62
C SER A 355 -8.21 -18.33 20.00
N SER A 356 -8.22 -19.58 19.52
CA SER A 356 -9.43 -20.25 19.03
C SER A 356 -10.39 -20.52 20.19
N TYR A 357 -9.86 -21.05 21.29
CA TYR A 357 -10.63 -21.37 22.49
C TYR A 357 -11.25 -20.12 23.14
N HIS A 358 -10.52 -19.00 23.21
CA HIS A 358 -11.09 -17.73 23.68
C HIS A 358 -12.19 -17.17 22.79
N ARG A 359 -12.10 -17.37 21.47
CA ARG A 359 -13.15 -16.95 20.53
C ARG A 359 -14.40 -17.80 20.65
N GLU A 360 -14.26 -19.08 20.93
CA GLU A 360 -15.35 -20.05 20.95
C GLU A 360 -16.02 -20.18 22.33
N PHE A 361 -15.24 -20.02 23.42
CA PHE A 361 -15.71 -20.29 24.79
C PHE A 361 -15.60 -19.08 25.74
N GLY A 362 -15.15 -17.91 25.26
CA GLY A 362 -15.00 -16.69 26.06
C GLY A 362 -13.69 -16.62 26.87
N VAL A 363 -13.53 -15.53 27.62
CA VAL A 363 -12.29 -15.24 28.37
C VAL A 363 -12.23 -16.08 29.66
N PHE A 364 -11.36 -17.09 29.70
CA PHE A 364 -10.89 -17.67 30.96
C PHE A 364 -9.67 -16.88 31.48
N PRO A 365 -9.64 -16.46 32.76
CA PRO A 365 -8.56 -15.62 33.26
C PRO A 365 -7.26 -16.40 33.61
N ASN A 366 -7.17 -17.71 33.39
CA ASN A 366 -5.99 -18.48 33.78
C ASN A 366 -5.51 -19.50 32.73
N LEU A 367 -4.31 -19.25 32.20
CA LEU A 367 -3.62 -20.08 31.21
C LEU A 367 -3.22 -21.47 31.73
N GLU A 368 -3.02 -21.63 33.05
CA GLU A 368 -2.76 -22.93 33.67
C GLU A 368 -4.00 -23.81 33.69
N GLU A 369 -5.19 -23.20 33.85
CA GLU A 369 -6.46 -23.93 33.92
C GLU A 369 -6.88 -24.51 32.56
N VAL A 370 -6.64 -23.76 31.47
CA VAL A 370 -6.85 -24.26 30.10
C VAL A 370 -5.87 -25.40 29.80
N GLY A 371 -4.59 -25.25 30.17
CA GLY A 371 -3.59 -26.31 29.98
C GLY A 371 -3.92 -27.59 30.75
N ARG A 372 -4.45 -27.47 31.98
CA ARG A 372 -4.88 -28.61 32.81
C ARG A 372 -6.07 -29.36 32.21
N LYS A 373 -7.11 -28.64 31.78
CA LYS A 373 -8.30 -29.24 31.15
C LYS A 373 -7.97 -29.99 29.85
N MET A 374 -7.09 -29.43 29.02
CA MET A 374 -6.66 -30.12 27.80
C MET A 374 -5.91 -31.42 28.08
N ALA A 375 -5.06 -31.43 29.12
CA ALA A 375 -4.37 -32.65 29.55
C ALA A 375 -5.34 -33.68 30.15
N GLU A 376 -6.39 -33.25 30.86
CA GLU A 376 -7.48 -34.11 31.34
C GLU A 376 -8.30 -34.73 30.20
N GLU A 377 -8.45 -34.00 29.08
CA GLU A 377 -9.15 -34.47 27.87
C GLU A 377 -8.26 -35.24 26.88
N GLY A 378 -6.97 -35.41 27.18
CA GLY A 378 -6.03 -36.25 26.42
C GLY A 378 -5.40 -35.59 25.18
N TYR A 379 -5.35 -34.26 25.12
CA TYR A 379 -4.71 -33.47 24.05
C TYR A 379 -3.22 -33.21 24.26
#